data_AF-A0A7Y8PED2-F1
#
_entry.id   AF-A0A7Y8PED2-F1
#
_cell.length_a   1.000
_cell.length_b   1.000
_cell.length_c   1.000
_cell.angle_alpha   90.00
_cell.angle_beta   90.00
_cell.angle_gamma   90.00
#
_symmetry.space_group_name_H-M   'P 1'
#
loop_
_entity.id
_entity.type
_entity.pdbx_description
1 polymer ?
#
loop_
_entity_poly.entity_id
_entity_poly.type
_entity_poly.pdbx_seq_one_letter_code
_entity_poly.pdbx_strand_id
1 'polypeptide(L)'
;MNLFNTASAKNLQTTHLINQHTVHAAPVLALPPEDKTSLFRRSIQHNYADLLKIADDSDMAIGLTDHQGTLLWTWSSSAMLSSAEQVHFIEGGHWSTQAVGTNAIGMALNSQISSCVYSHENQMDSVRDWVCYAAPIWDPTSGQFHGIINLSTKYKKHTPLGLLAVERCADLIQRAIKFEQQNFLYIKALGSPWVQFNGQTLNLSHRQIEILCILALNPHGIGLEELHYALYGERSVSLKTLKAELSQLRSLLPHSIEARIYRLSCEVQCDFLRAEQSLNANLISSTFSLYKGSFLSKSESPLLSTWRHCFDARLSQLIYQIKDIDQLLRIIGQTHDRIDAVQRLLELLPQDSIHRNYFSNLI
;
A
#
# COMPACT_ATOMS: atom_id res chain seq x y z
N MET A 1 -56.57 15.97 6.21
CA MET A 1 -56.03 15.42 4.94
C MET A 1 -54.52 15.44 5.07
N ASN A 2 -53.95 14.35 5.56
CA ASN A 2 -52.50 14.14 5.70
C ASN A 2 -51.98 13.58 4.38
N LEU A 3 -51.05 14.29 3.74
CA LEU A 3 -50.21 13.77 2.66
C LEU A 3 -48.78 14.30 2.83
N PHE A 4 -48.18 14.02 3.98
CA PHE A 4 -46.71 13.99 4.07
C PHE A 4 -46.27 12.64 3.52
N ASN A 5 -45.74 12.69 2.30
CA ASN A 5 -45.20 11.57 1.58
C ASN A 5 -43.99 11.01 2.35
N THR A 6 -44.22 9.94 3.12
CA THR A 6 -43.19 9.12 3.75
C THR A 6 -42.55 8.23 2.70
N ALA A 7 -41.71 8.79 1.83
CA ALA A 7 -40.66 8.03 1.19
C ALA A 7 -39.43 8.18 2.09
N SER A 8 -39.10 7.12 2.82
CA SER A 8 -37.82 6.99 3.51
C SER A 8 -36.71 7.18 2.48
N ALA A 9 -36.15 8.39 2.37
CA ALA A 9 -34.92 8.61 1.65
C ALA A 9 -33.91 7.63 2.24
N LYS A 10 -33.51 6.60 1.47
CA LYS A 10 -32.34 5.80 1.81
C LYS A 10 -31.20 6.81 1.86
N ASN A 11 -30.85 7.24 3.07
CA ASN A 11 -29.68 8.10 3.27
C ASN A 11 -28.52 7.39 2.59
N LEU A 12 -27.99 8.02 1.54
CA LEU A 12 -26.81 7.54 0.87
C LEU A 12 -25.73 7.43 1.94
N GLN A 13 -25.19 6.23 2.12
CA GLN A 13 -24.15 6.02 3.10
C GLN A 13 -22.88 6.64 2.53
N THR A 14 -22.63 7.89 2.86
CA THR A 14 -21.33 8.52 2.71
C THR A 14 -20.67 8.47 4.07
N THR A 15 -19.54 7.79 4.19
CA THR A 15 -18.72 8.05 5.38
C THR A 15 -17.98 9.34 5.07
N HIS A 16 -18.51 10.46 5.56
CA HIS A 16 -17.68 11.65 5.75
C HIS A 16 -16.63 11.30 6.81
N LEU A 17 -15.65 10.46 6.47
CA LEU A 17 -14.56 9.97 7.31
C LEU A 17 -14.99 9.31 8.64
N ILE A 18 -16.28 9.14 8.93
CA ILE A 18 -16.76 8.75 10.26
C ILE A 18 -16.84 7.22 10.43
N ASN A 19 -15.96 6.67 11.27
CA ASN A 19 -16.17 5.36 11.90
C ASN A 19 -17.54 5.31 12.59
N GLN A 20 -18.31 4.26 12.29
CA GLN A 20 -19.65 4.06 12.86
C GLN A 20 -19.62 3.67 14.35
N HIS A 21 -18.44 3.35 14.88
CA HIS A 21 -18.20 3.03 16.28
C HIS A 21 -17.10 3.94 16.84
N THR A 22 -17.27 4.40 18.08
CA THR A 22 -16.22 5.15 18.78
C THR A 22 -15.02 4.24 19.02
N VAL A 23 -13.88 4.62 18.46
CA VAL A 23 -12.60 3.94 18.65
C VAL A 23 -11.81 4.71 19.70
N HIS A 24 -11.28 4.02 20.71
CA HIS A 24 -10.50 4.63 21.80
C HIS A 24 -8.99 4.34 21.72
N ALA A 25 -8.60 3.34 20.95
CA ALA A 25 -7.22 2.99 20.65
C ALA A 25 -7.17 2.30 19.28
N ALA A 26 -6.05 2.42 18.57
CA ALA A 26 -5.89 1.78 17.26
C ALA A 26 -5.99 0.25 17.38
N PRO A 27 -6.62 -0.47 16.43
CA PRO A 27 -6.54 -1.92 16.40
C PRO A 27 -5.08 -2.34 16.22
N VAL A 28 -4.66 -3.38 16.95
CA VAL A 28 -3.30 -3.93 16.86
C VAL A 28 -3.34 -5.14 15.95
N LEU A 29 -2.66 -5.04 14.81
CA LEU A 29 -2.49 -6.13 13.86
C LEU A 29 -1.23 -6.91 14.21
N ALA A 30 -1.28 -8.23 13.98
CA ALA A 30 -0.08 -9.04 14.00
C ALA A 30 0.80 -8.58 12.84
N LEU A 31 1.97 -8.03 13.17
CA LEU A 31 2.96 -7.76 12.14
C LEU A 31 3.38 -9.11 11.54
N PRO A 32 3.47 -9.21 10.20
CA PRO A 32 4.14 -10.35 9.62
C PRO A 32 5.54 -10.46 10.24
N PRO A 33 6.15 -11.65 10.32
CA PRO A 33 7.55 -11.76 10.64
C PRO A 33 8.32 -11.05 9.53
N GLU A 34 8.44 -9.73 9.67
CA GLU A 34 9.34 -8.93 8.87
C GLU A 34 10.70 -9.53 9.16
N ASP A 35 11.35 -10.01 8.10
CA ASP A 35 12.75 -10.35 8.24
C ASP A 35 13.42 -9.11 8.83
N LYS A 36 14.15 -9.28 9.94
CA LYS A 36 14.86 -8.17 10.59
C LYS A 36 15.79 -7.45 9.60
N THR A 37 16.03 -8.09 8.47
CA THR A 37 16.78 -7.63 7.32
C THR A 37 15.95 -6.93 6.26
N SER A 38 14.67 -6.59 6.38
CA SER A 38 13.97 -5.88 5.28
C SER A 38 14.60 -4.52 4.98
N LEU A 39 14.58 -4.08 3.71
CA LEU A 39 15.14 -2.80 3.27
C LEU A 39 14.63 -1.64 4.14
N PHE A 40 13.33 -1.65 4.44
CA PHE A 40 12.71 -0.60 5.23
C PHE A 40 13.22 -0.61 6.68
N ARG A 41 13.34 -1.80 7.32
CA ARG A 41 13.89 -1.94 8.67
C ARG A 41 15.37 -1.56 8.74
N ARG A 42 16.20 -1.95 7.77
CA ARG A 42 17.61 -1.53 7.66
C ARG A 42 17.72 0.00 7.58
N SER A 43 16.83 0.63 6.81
CA SER A 43 16.81 2.09 6.63
C SER A 43 16.42 2.86 7.91
N ILE A 44 15.55 2.28 8.73
CA ILE A 44 15.22 2.81 10.06
C ILE A 44 16.43 2.71 10.98
N GLN A 45 17.07 1.54 11.04
CA GLN A 45 18.25 1.31 11.87
C GLN A 45 19.42 2.24 11.50
N HIS A 46 19.62 2.48 10.20
CA HIS A 46 20.64 3.39 9.70
C HIS A 46 20.52 4.81 10.28
N ASN A 47 19.30 5.31 10.48
CA ASN A 47 19.03 6.66 11.00
C ASN A 47 18.55 6.68 12.45
N TYR A 48 18.66 5.55 13.17
CA TYR A 48 18.01 5.38 14.48
C TYR A 48 18.35 6.51 15.46
N ALA A 49 19.64 6.83 15.59
CA ALA A 49 20.11 7.87 16.51
C ALA A 49 19.58 9.27 16.15
N ASP A 50 19.56 9.63 14.86
CA ASP A 50 19.09 10.94 14.39
C ASP A 50 17.57 11.09 14.58
N LEU A 51 16.80 10.03 14.27
CA LEU A 51 15.35 10.01 14.46
C LEU A 51 14.96 10.15 15.93
N LEU A 52 15.65 9.41 16.82
CA LEU A 52 15.45 9.52 18.25
C LEU A 52 15.78 10.92 18.76
N LYS A 53 16.91 11.48 18.33
CA LYS A 53 17.31 12.83 18.74
C LYS A 53 16.28 13.88 18.37
N ILE A 54 15.77 13.85 17.13
CA ILE A 54 14.73 14.79 16.67
C ILE A 54 13.47 14.68 17.54
N ALA A 55 13.05 13.45 17.86
CA ALA A 55 11.85 13.22 18.66
C ALA A 55 12.05 13.58 20.14
N ASP A 56 13.20 13.26 20.73
CA ASP A 56 13.53 13.50 22.13
C ASP A 56 13.72 14.99 22.43
N ASP A 57 14.46 15.71 21.58
CA ASP A 57 14.71 17.16 21.72
C ASP A 57 13.40 17.99 21.76
N SER A 58 12.28 17.42 21.32
CA SER A 58 10.96 18.07 21.29
C SER A 58 9.86 17.35 22.07
N ASP A 59 10.20 16.40 22.96
CA ASP A 59 9.25 15.61 23.76
C ASP A 59 8.13 14.98 22.90
N MET A 60 8.51 14.30 21.81
CA MET A 60 7.59 13.70 20.87
C MET A 60 7.57 12.17 20.96
N ALA A 61 6.54 11.57 20.38
CA ALA A 61 6.51 10.21 19.91
C ALA A 61 6.79 10.20 18.41
N ILE A 62 7.53 9.21 17.94
CA ILE A 62 7.81 8.99 16.52
C ILE A 62 7.39 7.59 16.12
N GLY A 63 6.81 7.45 14.94
CA GLY A 63 6.40 6.16 14.41
C GLY A 63 6.57 6.11 12.90
N LEU A 64 6.93 4.93 12.39
CA LEU A 64 6.93 4.63 10.97
C LEU A 64 5.93 3.53 10.69
N THR A 65 5.10 3.74 9.66
CA THR A 65 4.13 2.75 9.20
C THR A 65 4.61 2.05 7.94
N ASP A 66 3.99 0.92 7.66
CA ASP A 66 3.92 0.37 6.32
C ASP A 66 3.00 1.23 5.42
N HIS A 67 2.83 0.79 4.17
CA HIS A 67 1.92 1.36 3.19
C HIS A 67 0.43 1.16 3.47
N GLN A 68 0.08 0.48 4.55
CA GLN A 68 -1.28 0.26 5.01
C GLN A 68 -1.63 1.17 6.20
N GLY A 69 -0.63 1.81 6.83
CA GLY A 69 -0.79 2.61 8.03
C GLY A 69 -0.60 1.81 9.32
N THR A 70 -0.06 0.60 9.24
CA THR A 70 0.32 -0.21 10.40
C THR A 70 1.71 0.21 10.87
N LEU A 71 1.83 0.61 12.13
CA LEU A 71 3.11 0.99 12.73
C LEU A 71 4.05 -0.21 12.74
N LEU A 72 5.14 -0.11 12.00
CA LEU A 72 6.22 -1.09 11.99
C LEU A 72 7.19 -0.82 13.12
N TRP A 73 7.49 0.46 13.38
CA TRP A 73 8.44 0.87 14.40
C TRP A 73 7.93 2.11 15.12
N THR A 74 8.14 2.16 16.43
CA THR A 74 7.85 3.34 17.24
C THR A 74 8.93 3.62 18.27
N TRP A 75 9.04 4.88 18.66
CA TRP A 75 9.74 5.33 19.85
C TRP A 75 8.98 6.48 20.48
N SER A 76 9.06 6.63 21.80
CA SER A 76 8.40 7.73 22.51
C SER A 76 9.27 8.28 23.62
N SER A 77 9.35 9.61 23.70
CA SER A 77 9.90 10.30 24.87
C SER A 77 9.11 9.95 26.13
N SER A 78 9.72 10.15 27.30
CA SER A 78 9.07 9.89 28.59
C SER A 78 7.76 10.67 28.76
N ALA A 79 7.67 11.88 28.18
CA ALA A 79 6.48 12.72 28.22
C ALA A 79 5.30 12.15 27.42
N MET A 80 5.57 11.35 26.38
CA MET A 80 4.54 10.79 25.49
C MET A 80 4.30 9.30 25.70
N LEU A 81 5.24 8.54 26.28
CA LEU A 81 5.21 7.08 26.37
C LEU A 81 3.87 6.53 26.87
N SER A 82 3.40 6.96 28.04
CA SER A 82 2.15 6.45 28.61
C SER A 82 0.92 6.79 27.74
N SER A 83 0.89 7.99 27.13
CA SER A 83 -0.19 8.36 26.21
C SER A 83 -0.14 7.55 24.91
N ALA A 84 1.07 7.29 24.39
CA ALA A 84 1.29 6.49 23.19
C ALA A 84 0.79 5.05 23.36
N GLU A 85 1.12 4.42 24.50
CA GLU A 85 0.68 3.06 24.81
C GLU A 85 -0.85 2.95 24.93
N GLN A 86 -1.50 3.91 25.60
CA GLN A 86 -2.96 3.92 25.81
C GLN A 86 -3.77 3.95 24.51
N VAL A 87 -3.24 4.60 23.47
CA VAL A 87 -3.93 4.72 22.17
C VAL A 87 -3.40 3.74 21.13
N HIS A 88 -2.50 2.84 21.53
CA HIS A 88 -1.79 1.89 20.66
C HIS A 88 -1.00 2.57 19.53
N PHE A 89 -0.31 3.67 19.86
CA PHE A 89 0.81 4.17 19.06
C PHE A 89 2.06 3.32 19.35
N ILE A 90 1.97 2.03 19.00
CA ILE A 90 2.96 0.98 19.25
C ILE A 90 3.12 0.14 17.98
N GLU A 91 4.19 -0.67 17.89
CA GLU A 91 4.32 -1.64 16.80
C GLU A 91 3.07 -2.52 16.68
N GLY A 92 2.55 -2.66 15.44
CA GLY A 92 1.29 -3.34 15.13
C GLY A 92 0.05 -2.45 15.17
N GLY A 93 0.10 -1.27 15.79
CA GLY A 93 -1.02 -0.33 15.81
C GLY A 93 -1.37 0.16 14.39
N HIS A 94 -2.63 0.01 13.97
CA HIS A 94 -3.06 0.34 12.61
C HIS A 94 -3.88 1.63 12.55
N TRP A 95 -3.32 2.66 11.91
CA TRP A 95 -3.77 4.06 11.95
C TRP A 95 -4.35 4.59 10.62
N SER A 96 -4.87 3.70 9.77
CA SER A 96 -5.60 4.12 8.56
C SER A 96 -6.87 4.89 8.92
N THR A 97 -7.38 5.73 8.01
CA THR A 97 -8.66 6.42 8.23
C THR A 97 -9.84 5.46 8.36
N GLN A 98 -9.76 4.28 7.75
CA GLN A 98 -10.75 3.22 7.91
C GLN A 98 -10.77 2.64 9.33
N ALA A 99 -9.63 2.67 10.02
CA ALA A 99 -9.48 2.05 11.34
C ALA A 99 -9.73 3.03 12.49
N VAL A 100 -9.20 4.25 12.41
CA VAL A 100 -9.23 5.21 13.53
C VAL A 100 -9.87 6.56 13.17
N GLY A 101 -10.40 6.70 11.96
CA GLY A 101 -10.96 7.96 11.45
C GLY A 101 -9.87 8.97 11.09
N THR A 102 -10.25 10.25 10.95
CA THR A 102 -9.31 11.34 10.61
C THR A 102 -8.18 11.42 11.63
N ASN A 103 -6.95 11.29 11.13
CA ASN A 103 -5.69 11.39 11.89
C ASN A 103 -4.53 11.70 10.92
N ALA A 104 -3.38 12.18 11.41
CA ALA A 104 -2.29 12.61 10.52
C ALA A 104 -1.75 11.50 9.61
N ILE A 105 -1.53 10.29 10.14
CA ILE A 105 -1.07 9.13 9.37
C ILE A 105 -2.06 8.81 8.25
N GLY A 106 -3.34 8.63 8.61
CA GLY A 106 -4.39 8.29 7.65
C GLY A 106 -4.59 9.38 6.58
N MET A 107 -4.49 10.65 6.97
CA MET A 107 -4.58 11.76 6.02
C MET A 107 -3.42 11.73 5.03
N ALA A 108 -2.18 11.60 5.51
CA ALA A 108 -0.99 11.54 4.66
C ALA A 108 -0.98 10.28 3.77
N LEU A 109 -1.50 9.16 4.27
CA LEU A 109 -1.65 7.92 3.50
C LEU A 109 -2.60 8.10 2.31
N ASN A 110 -3.72 8.80 2.53
CA ASN A 110 -4.75 9.02 1.50
C ASN A 110 -4.36 10.10 0.49
N SER A 111 -3.76 11.19 0.95
CA SER A 111 -3.41 12.35 0.12
C SER A 111 -2.03 12.26 -0.50
N GLN A 112 -1.17 11.39 0.02
CA GLN A 112 0.22 11.24 -0.42
C GLN A 112 1.07 12.52 -0.28
N ILE A 113 0.64 13.42 0.59
CA ILE A 113 1.35 14.66 0.95
C ILE A 113 1.45 14.75 2.48
N SER A 114 2.40 15.56 2.96
CA SER A 114 2.56 15.82 4.39
C SER A 114 1.27 16.39 4.99
N SER A 115 0.97 16.02 6.23
CA SER A 115 -0.22 16.45 6.93
C SER A 115 0.10 16.91 8.35
N CYS A 116 -0.71 17.84 8.84
CA CYS A 116 -0.77 18.22 10.24
C CYS A 116 -2.21 18.05 10.68
N VAL A 117 -2.44 17.33 11.77
CA VAL A 117 -3.76 17.17 12.39
C VAL A 117 -3.67 17.63 13.83
N TYR A 118 -4.38 18.71 14.12
CA TYR A 118 -4.33 19.42 15.39
C TYR A 118 -5.56 19.12 16.25
N SER A 119 -5.33 18.56 17.44
CA SER A 119 -6.33 18.40 18.49
C SER A 119 -7.64 17.75 17.99
N HIS A 120 -8.75 18.49 17.99
CA HIS A 120 -10.10 18.03 17.65
C HIS A 120 -10.29 17.74 16.15
N GLU A 121 -9.31 18.06 15.31
CA GLU A 121 -9.26 17.53 13.94
C GLU A 121 -9.05 16.01 13.94
N ASN A 122 -8.44 15.46 15.00
CA ASN A 122 -8.45 14.01 15.21
C ASN A 122 -9.86 13.55 15.56
N GLN A 123 -10.31 12.53 14.85
CA GLN A 123 -11.63 11.97 15.09
C GLN A 123 -11.68 11.15 16.39
N MET A 124 -10.66 10.32 16.63
CA MET A 124 -10.54 9.52 17.84
C MET A 124 -10.36 10.43 19.07
N ASP A 125 -11.29 10.36 20.02
CA ASP A 125 -11.34 11.23 21.20
C ASP A 125 -10.04 11.14 22.03
N SER A 126 -9.48 9.94 22.16
CA SER A 126 -8.30 9.65 22.99
C SER A 126 -7.00 10.34 22.54
N VAL A 127 -6.99 10.96 21.35
CA VAL A 127 -5.83 11.72 20.82
C VAL A 127 -6.15 13.19 20.56
N ARG A 128 -7.30 13.69 21.02
CA ARG A 128 -7.66 15.12 20.84
C ARG A 128 -6.82 16.08 21.67
N ASP A 129 -6.04 15.59 22.62
CA ASP A 129 -5.02 16.37 23.31
C ASP A 129 -3.66 16.34 22.59
N TRP A 130 -3.58 15.81 21.36
CA TRP A 130 -2.35 15.73 20.57
C TRP A 130 -2.35 16.68 19.38
N VAL A 131 -1.15 16.97 18.89
CA VAL A 131 -0.91 17.44 17.53
C VAL A 131 0.01 16.41 16.87
N CYS A 132 -0.34 16.04 15.64
CA CYS A 132 0.37 15.02 14.87
C CYS A 132 0.80 15.59 13.52
N TYR A 133 2.04 15.32 13.14
CA TYR A 133 2.62 15.67 11.85
C TYR A 133 3.01 14.36 11.17
N ALA A 134 2.63 14.19 9.92
CA ALA A 134 2.96 13.01 9.15
C ALA A 134 3.52 13.38 7.79
N ALA A 135 4.49 12.61 7.30
CA ALA A 135 5.06 12.78 5.97
C ALA A 135 5.18 11.42 5.27
N PRO A 136 4.89 11.35 3.96
CA PRO A 136 5.04 10.14 3.19
C PRO A 136 6.52 9.82 2.93
N ILE A 137 6.85 8.53 2.89
CA ILE A 137 8.17 8.02 2.55
C ILE A 137 8.11 7.44 1.13
N TRP A 138 8.78 8.14 0.23
CA TRP A 138 8.93 7.76 -1.17
C TRP A 138 10.35 7.30 -1.46
N ASP A 139 10.51 6.20 -2.16
CA ASP A 139 11.79 5.92 -2.81
C ASP A 139 11.96 6.90 -3.98
N PRO A 140 12.96 7.80 -3.92
CA PRO A 140 13.16 8.83 -4.93
C PRO A 140 13.59 8.26 -6.29
N THR A 141 14.05 7.00 -6.34
CA THR A 141 14.53 6.37 -7.57
C THR A 141 13.42 5.62 -8.28
N SER A 142 12.67 4.81 -7.54
CA SER A 142 11.59 3.97 -8.07
C SER A 142 10.23 4.68 -8.11
N GLY A 143 10.09 5.79 -7.40
CA GLY A 143 8.81 6.44 -7.13
C GLY A 143 7.87 5.60 -6.26
N GLN A 144 8.41 4.62 -5.52
CA GLN A 144 7.60 3.73 -4.69
C GLN A 144 7.23 4.34 -3.36
N PHE A 145 5.99 4.10 -2.96
CA PHE A 145 5.50 4.45 -1.63
C PHE A 145 5.81 3.33 -0.63
N HIS A 146 6.57 3.66 0.42
CA HIS A 146 6.93 2.72 1.48
C HIS A 146 5.99 2.78 2.68
N GLY A 147 5.55 3.98 3.06
CA GLY A 147 4.71 4.18 4.23
C GLY A 147 4.76 5.64 4.71
N ILE A 148 4.38 5.86 5.96
CA ILE A 148 4.32 7.19 6.57
C ILE A 148 5.27 7.24 7.76
N ILE A 149 5.99 8.36 7.92
CA ILE A 149 6.63 8.73 9.18
C ILE A 149 5.77 9.76 9.90
N ASN A 150 5.64 9.62 11.22
CA ASN A 150 4.78 10.47 12.03
C ASN A 150 5.52 10.94 13.28
N LEU A 151 5.37 12.22 13.61
CA LEU A 151 5.73 12.83 14.88
C LEU A 151 4.48 13.31 15.61
N SER A 152 4.34 12.95 16.88
CA SER A 152 3.18 13.32 17.71
C SER A 152 3.62 13.88 19.06
N THR A 153 2.94 14.91 19.53
CA THR A 153 3.12 15.44 20.89
C THR A 153 1.81 16.06 21.39
N LYS A 154 1.80 16.62 22.61
CA LYS A 154 0.62 17.32 23.13
C LYS A 154 0.35 18.60 22.32
N TYR A 155 -0.92 18.89 22.04
CA TYR A 155 -1.32 19.99 21.15
C TYR A 155 -0.78 21.37 21.60
N LYS A 156 -0.59 21.58 22.90
CA LYS A 156 -0.01 22.80 23.47
C LYS A 156 1.44 23.06 23.05
N LYS A 157 2.14 22.03 22.56
CA LYS A 157 3.51 22.10 22.01
C LYS A 157 3.51 22.23 20.48
N HIS A 158 2.37 22.55 19.87
CA HIS A 158 2.31 22.77 18.43
C HIS A 158 3.28 23.88 18.00
N THR A 159 3.96 23.64 16.89
CA THR A 159 4.86 24.59 16.24
C THR A 159 4.77 24.42 14.73
N PRO A 160 4.83 25.52 13.94
CA PRO A 160 4.94 25.43 12.49
C PRO A 160 6.15 24.61 12.02
N LEU A 161 7.20 24.50 12.84
CA LEU A 161 8.39 23.71 12.53
C LEU A 161 8.16 22.19 12.61
N GLY A 162 7.04 21.73 13.19
CA GLY A 162 6.75 20.31 13.34
C GLY A 162 6.59 19.59 12.00
N LEU A 163 5.99 20.26 11.00
CA LEU A 163 5.85 19.71 9.66
C LEU A 163 7.22 19.57 8.97
N LEU A 164 8.07 20.59 9.09
CA LEU A 164 9.44 20.55 8.56
C LEU A 164 10.29 19.46 9.24
N ALA A 165 10.08 19.23 10.54
CA ALA A 165 10.78 18.19 11.28
C ALA A 165 10.40 16.78 10.79
N VAL A 166 9.10 16.51 10.59
CA VAL A 166 8.67 15.19 10.09
C VAL A 166 9.09 14.97 8.63
N GLU A 167 9.06 16.01 7.79
CA GLU A 167 9.58 15.96 6.42
C GLU A 167 11.09 15.71 6.39
N ARG A 168 11.85 16.29 7.32
CA ARG A 168 13.26 16.00 7.48
C ARG A 168 13.50 14.55 7.89
N CYS A 169 12.68 14.00 8.80
CA CYS A 169 12.76 12.58 9.16
C CYS A 169 12.46 11.67 7.96
N ALA A 170 11.46 12.03 7.14
CA ALA A 170 11.17 11.32 5.90
C ALA A 170 12.39 11.34 4.97
N ASP A 171 13.00 12.50 4.72
CA ASP A 171 14.20 12.64 3.88
C ASP A 171 15.38 11.78 4.38
N LEU A 172 15.61 11.69 5.69
CA LEU A 172 16.63 10.80 6.26
C LEU A 172 16.39 9.33 5.90
N ILE A 173 15.14 8.86 6.08
CA ILE A 173 14.77 7.49 5.73
C ILE A 173 14.89 7.24 4.24
N GLN A 174 14.40 8.15 3.39
CA GLN A 174 14.47 8.00 1.93
C GLN A 174 15.92 7.91 1.43
N ARG A 175 16.85 8.66 2.03
CA ARG A 175 18.27 8.56 1.72
C ARG A 175 18.87 7.23 2.15
N ALA A 176 18.49 6.72 3.33
CA ALA A 176 18.94 5.41 3.77
C ALA A 176 18.37 4.28 2.90
N ILE A 177 17.09 4.37 2.47
CA ILE A 177 16.51 3.42 1.51
C ILE A 177 17.39 3.35 0.27
N LYS A 178 17.76 4.50 -0.31
CA LYS A 178 18.64 4.53 -1.49
C LYS A 178 20.01 3.88 -1.23
N PHE A 179 20.58 4.05 -0.05
CA PHE A 179 21.86 3.47 0.32
C PHE A 179 21.78 1.95 0.53
N GLU A 180 20.72 1.51 1.23
CA GLU A 180 20.46 0.12 1.62
C GLU A 180 19.90 -0.75 0.48
N GLN A 181 19.53 -0.16 -0.66
CA GLN A 181 19.05 -0.84 -1.88
C GLN A 181 20.14 -1.64 -2.61
N GLN A 182 20.73 -2.60 -1.90
CA GLN A 182 21.66 -3.57 -2.44
C GLN A 182 20.98 -4.94 -2.53
N ASN A 183 21.17 -5.61 -3.66
CA ASN A 183 20.53 -6.89 -3.98
C ASN A 183 19.00 -6.85 -3.80
N PHE A 184 18.36 -5.81 -4.35
CA PHE A 184 16.94 -5.53 -4.22
C PHE A 184 16.27 -5.42 -5.59
N LEU A 185 15.23 -6.20 -5.82
CA LEU A 185 14.46 -6.25 -7.06
C LEU A 185 13.05 -5.71 -6.82
N TYR A 186 12.70 -4.67 -7.58
CA TYR A 186 11.35 -4.13 -7.60
C TYR A 186 10.64 -4.50 -8.91
N ILE A 187 9.43 -5.04 -8.81
CA ILE A 187 8.60 -5.42 -9.96
C ILE A 187 7.26 -4.69 -9.87
N LYS A 188 7.00 -3.82 -10.85
CA LYS A 188 5.66 -3.26 -11.08
C LYS A 188 4.98 -4.05 -12.19
N ALA A 189 3.78 -4.55 -11.94
CA ALA A 189 3.03 -5.35 -12.91
C ALA A 189 1.52 -5.04 -12.94
N LEU A 190 0.99 -4.23 -12.04
CA LEU A 190 -0.37 -3.70 -12.09
C LEU A 190 -0.40 -2.43 -12.96
N GLY A 191 -1.04 -2.52 -14.13
CA GLY A 191 -1.04 -1.46 -15.14
C GLY A 191 0.17 -1.57 -16.08
N SER A 192 0.96 -0.51 -16.21
CA SER A 192 2.15 -0.51 -17.09
C SER A 192 3.36 -1.14 -16.39
N PRO A 193 3.86 -2.30 -16.86
CA PRO A 193 4.89 -3.04 -16.14
C PRO A 193 6.28 -2.45 -16.35
N TRP A 194 7.09 -2.51 -15.30
CA TRP A 194 8.53 -2.21 -15.35
C TRP A 194 9.24 -2.85 -14.16
N VAL A 195 10.56 -3.01 -14.28
CA VAL A 195 11.39 -3.70 -13.29
C VAL A 195 12.63 -2.86 -13.01
N GLN A 196 13.06 -2.85 -11.75
CA GLN A 196 14.26 -2.16 -11.31
C GLN A 196 15.06 -3.04 -10.36
N PHE A 197 16.37 -2.99 -10.49
CA PHE A 197 17.30 -3.73 -9.65
C PHE A 197 18.38 -2.79 -9.11
N ASN A 198 18.56 -2.77 -7.78
CA ASN A 198 19.50 -1.88 -7.08
C ASN A 198 19.41 -0.42 -7.51
N GLY A 199 18.18 0.09 -7.61
CA GLY A 199 17.94 1.47 -8.05
C GLY A 199 17.95 1.68 -9.58
N GLN A 200 18.33 0.70 -10.41
CA GLN A 200 18.41 0.89 -11.87
C GLN A 200 17.27 0.19 -12.61
N THR A 201 16.52 0.94 -13.43
CA THR A 201 15.46 0.39 -14.29
C THR A 201 16.07 -0.53 -15.35
N LEU A 202 15.53 -1.74 -15.47
CA LEU A 202 15.98 -2.74 -16.43
C LEU A 202 15.17 -2.66 -17.73
N ASN A 203 15.86 -2.71 -18.86
CA ASN A 203 15.22 -2.85 -20.16
C ASN A 203 14.95 -4.34 -20.44
N LEU A 204 13.75 -4.80 -20.06
CA LEU A 204 13.35 -6.20 -20.16
C LEU A 204 12.32 -6.41 -21.26
N SER A 205 12.40 -7.57 -21.92
CA SER A 205 11.31 -8.02 -22.79
C SER A 205 10.06 -8.36 -21.97
N HIS A 206 8.88 -8.34 -22.60
CA HIS A 206 7.64 -8.77 -21.95
C HIS A 206 7.78 -10.19 -21.36
N ARG A 207 8.47 -11.09 -22.08
CA ARG A 207 8.72 -12.46 -21.65
C ARG A 207 9.59 -12.54 -20.40
N GLN A 208 10.60 -11.67 -20.29
CA GLN A 208 11.48 -11.60 -19.12
C GLN A 208 10.75 -11.09 -17.88
N ILE A 209 9.85 -10.12 -18.05
CA ILE A 209 8.98 -9.65 -16.97
C ILE A 209 8.06 -10.79 -16.50
N GLU A 210 7.46 -11.54 -17.42
CA GLU A 210 6.64 -12.72 -17.08
C GLU A 210 7.45 -13.74 -16.26
N ILE A 211 8.68 -14.05 -16.66
CA ILE A 211 9.57 -14.94 -15.90
C ILE A 211 9.78 -14.42 -14.48
N LEU A 212 10.14 -13.14 -14.31
CA LEU A 212 10.37 -12.56 -12.99
C LEU A 212 9.11 -12.58 -12.11
N CYS A 213 7.92 -12.30 -12.68
CA CYS A 213 6.67 -12.42 -11.94
C CYS A 213 6.38 -13.86 -11.50
N ILE A 214 6.63 -14.86 -12.35
CA ILE A 214 6.49 -16.27 -11.97
C ILE A 214 7.45 -16.63 -10.84
N LEU A 215 8.72 -16.19 -10.92
CA LEU A 215 9.68 -16.45 -9.85
C LEU A 215 9.28 -15.75 -8.54
N ALA A 216 8.75 -14.52 -8.60
CA ALA A 216 8.24 -13.81 -7.42
C ALA A 216 7.03 -14.49 -6.78
N LEU A 217 6.14 -15.08 -7.59
CA LEU A 217 5.01 -15.91 -7.12
C LEU A 217 5.45 -17.27 -6.56
N ASN A 218 6.69 -17.69 -6.81
CA ASN A 218 7.25 -18.97 -6.36
C ASN A 218 8.53 -18.74 -5.52
N PRO A 219 8.42 -18.17 -4.30
CA PRO A 219 9.59 -17.81 -3.48
C PRO A 219 10.41 -19.03 -3.03
N HIS A 220 9.84 -20.23 -3.01
CA HIS A 220 10.58 -21.48 -2.75
C HIS A 220 11.37 -21.98 -3.97
N GLY A 221 11.17 -21.36 -5.13
CA GLY A 221 11.77 -21.70 -6.41
C GLY A 221 10.91 -22.66 -7.24
N ILE A 222 11.22 -22.73 -8.53
CA ILE A 222 10.48 -23.52 -9.52
C ILE A 222 11.44 -24.29 -10.44
N GLY A 223 11.08 -25.53 -10.80
CA GLY A 223 11.87 -26.35 -11.72
C GLY A 223 11.86 -25.82 -13.15
N LEU A 224 12.79 -26.27 -14.00
CA LEU A 224 12.85 -25.82 -15.40
C LEU A 224 11.58 -26.15 -16.20
N GLU A 225 11.10 -27.38 -16.09
CA GLU A 225 9.92 -27.87 -16.83
C GLU A 225 8.64 -27.23 -16.31
N GLU A 226 8.52 -27.07 -14.99
CA GLU A 226 7.41 -26.36 -14.35
C GLU A 226 7.38 -24.89 -14.75
N LEU A 227 8.53 -24.20 -14.76
CA LEU A 227 8.62 -22.82 -15.21
C LEU A 227 8.24 -22.69 -16.69
N HIS A 228 8.65 -23.64 -17.53
CA HIS A 228 8.28 -23.68 -18.93
C HIS A 228 6.76 -23.83 -19.08
N TYR A 229 6.15 -24.80 -18.40
CA TYR A 229 4.71 -25.00 -18.43
C TYR A 229 3.93 -23.79 -17.89
N ALA A 230 4.37 -23.24 -16.76
CA ALA A 230 3.78 -22.05 -16.15
C ALA A 230 3.76 -20.85 -17.12
N LEU A 231 4.77 -20.74 -17.98
CA LEU A 231 5.01 -19.61 -18.87
C LEU A 231 4.42 -19.79 -20.29
N TYR A 232 4.43 -21.00 -20.82
CA TYR A 232 4.05 -21.32 -22.20
C TYR A 232 2.83 -22.26 -22.31
N GLY A 233 2.52 -23.03 -21.27
CA GLY A 233 1.52 -24.10 -21.32
C GLY A 233 1.86 -25.15 -22.36
N GLU A 234 0.85 -25.59 -23.11
CA GLU A 234 0.97 -26.60 -24.19
C GLU A 234 1.62 -26.07 -25.48
N ARG A 235 2.09 -24.82 -25.50
CA ARG A 235 2.70 -24.23 -26.71
C ARG A 235 4.04 -24.92 -27.00
N SER A 236 4.30 -25.16 -28.28
CA SER A 236 5.53 -25.81 -28.79
C SER A 236 6.76 -24.90 -28.76
N VAL A 237 7.14 -24.41 -27.57
CA VAL A 237 8.36 -23.62 -27.35
C VAL A 237 9.46 -24.51 -26.79
N SER A 238 10.67 -24.42 -27.31
CA SER A 238 11.77 -25.27 -26.81
C SER A 238 12.26 -24.84 -25.42
N LEU A 239 12.69 -25.79 -24.59
CA LEU A 239 13.38 -25.49 -23.32
C LEU A 239 14.67 -24.68 -23.51
N LYS A 240 15.30 -24.75 -24.70
CA LYS A 240 16.50 -23.95 -25.03
C LYS A 240 16.17 -22.45 -25.07
N THR A 241 15.00 -22.09 -25.59
CA THR A 241 14.51 -20.71 -25.63
C THR A 241 14.37 -20.15 -24.22
N LEU A 242 13.73 -20.89 -23.31
CA LEU A 242 13.62 -20.48 -21.90
C LEU A 242 14.99 -20.35 -21.22
N LYS A 243 15.90 -21.30 -21.45
CA LYS A 243 17.27 -21.22 -20.91
C LYS A 243 18.02 -19.98 -21.40
N ALA A 244 17.79 -19.56 -22.65
CA ALA A 244 18.39 -18.35 -23.20
C ALA A 244 17.86 -17.09 -22.49
N GLU A 245 16.55 -16.97 -22.28
CA GLU A 245 15.94 -15.87 -21.51
C GLU A 245 16.47 -15.82 -20.07
N LEU A 246 16.56 -16.97 -19.39
CA LEU A 246 17.12 -17.07 -18.04
C LEU A 246 18.60 -16.69 -18.00
N SER A 247 19.35 -17.01 -19.04
CA SER A 247 20.76 -16.59 -19.16
C SER A 247 20.89 -15.08 -19.31
N GLN A 248 20.02 -14.43 -20.10
CA GLN A 248 19.99 -12.98 -20.25
C GLN A 248 19.55 -12.28 -18.96
N LEU A 249 18.53 -12.81 -18.27
CA LEU A 249 18.12 -12.31 -16.96
C LEU A 249 19.25 -12.39 -15.95
N ARG A 250 20.02 -13.48 -15.90
CA ARG A 250 21.18 -13.61 -15.01
C ARG A 250 22.29 -12.60 -15.29
N SER A 251 22.47 -12.16 -16.54
CA SER A 251 23.43 -11.11 -16.84
C SER A 251 22.98 -9.74 -16.34
N LEU A 252 21.66 -9.50 -16.29
CA LEU A 252 21.06 -8.26 -15.79
C LEU A 252 20.89 -8.27 -14.26
N LEU A 253 20.75 -9.46 -13.67
CA LEU A 253 20.50 -9.71 -12.26
C LEU A 253 21.60 -10.63 -11.69
N PRO A 254 22.83 -10.14 -11.58
CA PRO A 254 23.97 -10.95 -11.16
C PRO A 254 23.73 -11.56 -9.78
N HIS A 255 23.99 -12.87 -9.67
CA HIS A 255 23.84 -13.65 -8.44
C HIS A 255 22.44 -13.63 -7.79
N SER A 256 21.42 -13.17 -8.51
CA SER A 256 20.05 -13.01 -7.99
C SER A 256 19.09 -14.11 -8.45
N ILE A 257 19.50 -15.00 -9.36
CA ILE A 257 18.68 -16.12 -9.84
C ILE A 257 19.46 -17.43 -9.68
N GLU A 258 19.02 -18.26 -8.73
CA GLU A 258 19.61 -19.55 -8.42
C GLU A 258 19.50 -20.55 -9.59
N ALA A 259 20.38 -21.56 -9.57
CA ALA A 259 20.47 -22.58 -10.62
C ALA A 259 19.66 -23.83 -10.29
N ARG A 260 19.17 -24.52 -11.34
CA ARG A 260 18.38 -25.77 -11.32
C ARG A 260 16.97 -25.60 -10.74
N ILE A 261 16.85 -25.09 -9.52
CA ILE A 261 15.60 -24.60 -8.95
C ILE A 261 15.67 -23.07 -9.04
N TYR A 262 14.96 -22.51 -10.01
CA TYR A 262 15.04 -21.08 -10.29
C TYR A 262 14.29 -20.34 -9.18
N ARG A 263 15.04 -19.59 -8.38
CA ARG A 263 14.57 -18.78 -7.26
C ARG A 263 15.27 -17.43 -7.27
N LEU A 264 14.54 -16.39 -6.90
CA LEU A 264 15.12 -15.08 -6.64
C LEU A 264 15.82 -15.11 -5.28
N SER A 265 17.15 -14.93 -5.28
CA SER A 265 18.00 -14.87 -4.08
C SER A 265 18.22 -13.44 -3.56
N CYS A 266 17.61 -12.47 -4.23
CA CYS A 266 17.57 -11.07 -3.82
C CYS A 266 16.32 -10.78 -2.99
N GLU A 267 16.31 -9.63 -2.30
CA GLU A 267 15.08 -9.13 -1.69
C GLU A 267 14.14 -8.64 -2.81
N VAL A 268 12.89 -9.09 -2.81
CA VAL A 268 11.93 -8.81 -3.89
C VAL A 268 10.72 -8.08 -3.34
N GLN A 269 10.36 -6.97 -3.98
CA GLN A 269 9.12 -6.25 -3.72
C GLN A 269 8.29 -6.12 -4.99
N CYS A 270 7.01 -6.44 -4.87
CA CYS A 270 6.07 -6.42 -5.99
C CYS A 270 4.81 -5.64 -5.63
N ASP A 271 4.30 -4.82 -6.54
CA ASP A 271 3.01 -4.13 -6.35
C ASP A 271 1.85 -5.12 -6.24
N PHE A 272 1.84 -6.15 -7.08
CA PHE A 272 0.77 -7.14 -7.16
C PHE A 272 0.68 -8.05 -5.91
N LEU A 273 1.82 -8.45 -5.34
CA LEU A 273 1.85 -9.19 -4.07
C LEU A 273 1.39 -8.30 -2.90
N ARG A 274 1.80 -7.03 -2.86
CA ARG A 274 1.35 -6.07 -1.84
C ARG A 274 -0.15 -5.78 -1.96
N ALA A 275 -0.66 -5.69 -3.19
CA ALA A 275 -2.08 -5.52 -3.44
C ALA A 275 -2.88 -6.75 -3.00
N GLU A 276 -2.38 -7.95 -3.27
CA GLU A 276 -2.98 -9.21 -2.79
C GLU A 276 -3.00 -9.29 -1.25
N GLN A 277 -1.91 -8.90 -0.58
CA GLN A 277 -1.87 -8.82 0.88
C GLN A 277 -2.88 -7.80 1.43
N SER A 278 -2.98 -6.62 0.81
CA SER A 278 -3.96 -5.59 1.20
C SER A 278 -5.39 -6.07 1.00
N LEU A 279 -5.63 -6.81 -0.09
CA LEU A 279 -6.92 -7.42 -0.39
C LEU A 279 -7.28 -8.53 0.60
N ASN A 280 -6.33 -9.37 1.00
CA ASN A 280 -6.51 -10.37 2.07
C ASN A 280 -6.92 -9.72 3.40
N ALA A 281 -6.39 -8.54 3.69
CA ALA A 281 -6.67 -7.77 4.91
C ALA A 281 -7.93 -6.89 4.82
N ASN A 282 -8.67 -6.90 3.71
CA ASN A 282 -9.83 -6.01 3.44
C ASN A 282 -9.51 -4.51 3.57
N LEU A 283 -8.28 -4.11 3.22
CA LEU A 283 -7.84 -2.72 3.23
C LEU A 283 -8.11 -2.09 1.87
N ILE A 284 -9.30 -1.49 1.72
CA ILE A 284 -9.82 -0.98 0.44
C ILE A 284 -8.89 0.09 -0.13
N SER A 285 -8.60 1.14 0.65
CA SER A 285 -7.80 2.27 0.18
C SER A 285 -6.39 1.85 -0.26
N SER A 286 -5.72 0.97 0.49
CA SER A 286 -4.39 0.46 0.15
C SER A 286 -4.42 -0.44 -1.10
N THR A 287 -5.45 -1.26 -1.24
CA THR A 287 -5.61 -2.14 -2.42
C THR A 287 -5.74 -1.33 -3.70
N PHE A 288 -6.63 -0.33 -3.72
CA PHE A 288 -6.86 0.50 -4.91
C PHE A 288 -5.78 1.57 -5.13
N SER A 289 -5.01 1.94 -4.10
CA SER A 289 -3.83 2.78 -4.32
C SER A 289 -2.73 2.06 -5.10
N LEU A 290 -2.57 0.75 -4.90
CA LEU A 290 -1.61 -0.10 -5.62
C LEU A 290 -2.13 -0.55 -7.00
N TYR A 291 -3.44 -0.80 -7.13
CA TYR A 291 -4.04 -1.17 -8.40
C TYR A 291 -4.03 0.01 -9.39
N LYS A 292 -3.09 0.00 -10.33
CA LYS A 292 -2.99 1.00 -11.42
C LYS A 292 -3.50 0.47 -12.76
N GLY A 293 -4.15 -0.68 -12.75
CA GLY A 293 -4.69 -1.38 -13.91
C GLY A 293 -4.46 -2.89 -13.83
N SER A 294 -5.05 -3.62 -14.76
CA SER A 294 -4.96 -5.08 -14.83
C SER A 294 -3.51 -5.61 -14.83
N PHE A 295 -3.31 -6.72 -14.12
CA PHE A 295 -2.01 -7.41 -13.99
C PHE A 295 -1.57 -8.01 -15.32
N LEU A 296 -0.47 -7.50 -15.90
CA LEU A 296 0.10 -8.00 -17.17
C LEU A 296 -0.99 -8.36 -18.21
N SER A 297 -1.85 -7.41 -18.58
CA SER A 297 -3.06 -7.65 -19.40
C SER A 297 -2.80 -8.37 -20.74
N LYS A 298 -1.60 -8.27 -21.29
CA LYS A 298 -1.16 -8.93 -22.54
C LYS A 298 -0.45 -10.26 -22.32
N SER A 299 -0.27 -10.69 -21.07
CA SER A 299 0.31 -11.98 -20.75
C SER A 299 -0.64 -13.11 -21.11
N GLU A 300 -0.03 -14.07 -21.77
CA GLU A 300 -0.61 -15.30 -22.28
C GLU A 300 -0.07 -16.52 -21.53
N SER A 301 0.72 -16.26 -20.48
CA SER A 301 1.22 -17.26 -19.55
C SER A 301 0.05 -17.86 -18.77
N PRO A 302 -0.11 -19.19 -18.75
CA PRO A 302 -1.18 -19.84 -18.01
C PRO A 302 -1.20 -19.45 -16.53
N LEU A 303 -0.04 -19.50 -15.84
CA LEU A 303 0.04 -19.20 -14.41
C LEU A 303 -0.35 -17.75 -14.12
N LEU A 304 0.19 -16.81 -14.89
CA LEU A 304 -0.04 -15.37 -14.69
C LEU A 304 -1.48 -14.98 -15.05
N SER A 305 -2.07 -15.60 -16.08
CA SER A 305 -3.47 -15.39 -16.45
C SER A 305 -4.43 -15.92 -15.38
N THR A 306 -4.17 -17.11 -14.84
CA THR A 306 -4.94 -17.66 -13.72
C THR A 306 -4.85 -16.75 -12.49
N TRP A 307 -3.64 -16.31 -12.13
CA TRP A 307 -3.45 -15.39 -11.01
C TRP A 307 -4.24 -14.09 -11.22
N ARG A 308 -4.13 -13.47 -12.41
CA ARG A 308 -4.92 -12.27 -12.79
C ARG A 308 -6.41 -12.49 -12.56
N HIS A 309 -6.97 -13.56 -13.12
CA HIS A 309 -8.42 -13.81 -13.02
C HIS A 309 -8.87 -14.02 -11.56
N CYS A 310 -8.09 -14.75 -10.75
CA CYS A 310 -8.39 -14.94 -9.34
C CYS A 310 -8.35 -13.60 -8.56
N PHE A 311 -7.32 -12.80 -8.81
CA PHE A 311 -7.17 -11.50 -8.17
C PHE A 311 -8.29 -10.53 -8.57
N ASP A 312 -8.62 -10.44 -9.86
CA ASP A 312 -9.69 -9.58 -10.39
C ASP A 312 -11.06 -9.99 -9.81
N ALA A 313 -11.37 -11.30 -9.75
CA ALA A 313 -12.62 -11.79 -9.16
C ALA A 313 -12.76 -11.40 -7.68
N ARG A 314 -11.67 -11.51 -6.92
CA ARG A 314 -11.64 -11.10 -5.51
C ARG A 314 -11.78 -9.59 -5.34
N LEU A 315 -11.19 -8.80 -6.24
CA LEU A 315 -11.43 -7.36 -6.26
C LEU A 315 -12.89 -7.04 -6.57
N SER A 316 -13.54 -7.73 -7.51
CA SER A 316 -14.97 -7.53 -7.79
C SER A 316 -15.83 -7.84 -6.57
N GLN A 317 -15.49 -8.90 -5.83
CA GLN A 317 -16.16 -9.23 -4.57
C GLN A 317 -15.97 -8.12 -3.52
N LEU A 318 -14.76 -7.56 -3.39
CA LEU A 318 -14.51 -6.43 -2.48
C LEU A 318 -15.38 -5.22 -2.86
N ILE A 319 -15.40 -4.84 -4.14
CA ILE A 319 -16.22 -3.73 -4.64
C ILE A 319 -17.69 -3.93 -4.34
N TYR A 320 -18.21 -5.14 -4.58
CA TYR A 320 -19.61 -5.47 -4.32
C TYR A 320 -20.00 -5.25 -2.84
N GLN A 321 -19.07 -5.44 -1.91
CA GLN A 321 -19.31 -5.23 -0.48
C GLN A 321 -19.28 -3.75 -0.07
N ILE A 322 -18.70 -2.87 -0.89
CA ILE A 322 -18.66 -1.43 -0.61
C ILE A 322 -20.08 -0.87 -0.61
N LYS A 323 -20.38 -0.09 0.43
CA LYS A 323 -21.62 0.68 0.58
C LYS A 323 -21.38 2.18 0.55
N ASP A 324 -20.12 2.59 0.73
CA ASP A 324 -19.73 3.99 0.74
C ASP A 324 -19.54 4.51 -0.68
N ILE A 325 -20.39 5.48 -1.05
CA ILE A 325 -20.38 6.09 -2.38
C ILE A 325 -19.09 6.87 -2.63
N ASP A 326 -18.53 7.55 -1.62
CA ASP A 326 -17.31 8.34 -1.79
C ASP A 326 -16.11 7.44 -2.08
N GLN A 327 -16.10 6.24 -1.48
CA GLN A 327 -15.07 5.23 -1.78
C GLN A 327 -15.19 4.71 -3.21
N LEU A 328 -16.41 4.41 -3.68
CA LEU A 328 -16.65 3.97 -5.06
C LEU A 328 -16.26 5.05 -6.07
N LEU A 329 -16.59 6.31 -5.82
CA LEU A 329 -16.20 7.44 -6.67
C LEU A 329 -14.68 7.59 -6.76
N ARG A 330 -13.96 7.42 -5.65
CA ARG A 330 -12.48 7.42 -5.66
C ARG A 330 -11.92 6.27 -6.49
N ILE A 331 -12.48 5.06 -6.35
CA ILE A 331 -12.07 3.89 -7.15
C ILE A 331 -12.28 4.19 -8.64
N ILE A 332 -13.47 4.64 -9.04
CA ILE A 332 -13.80 4.97 -10.43
C ILE A 332 -12.85 6.04 -11.00
N GLY A 333 -12.52 7.06 -10.21
CA GLY A 333 -11.58 8.11 -10.63
C GLY A 333 -10.12 7.65 -10.75
N GLN A 334 -9.74 6.58 -10.06
CA GLN A 334 -8.37 6.04 -10.10
C GLN A 334 -8.19 4.91 -11.13
N THR A 335 -9.24 4.11 -11.36
CA THR A 335 -9.16 2.85 -12.11
C THR A 335 -10.30 2.76 -13.11
N HIS A 336 -10.05 3.20 -14.35
CA HIS A 336 -11.05 3.27 -15.41
C HIS A 336 -11.46 1.90 -15.97
N ASP A 337 -10.68 0.85 -15.69
CA ASP A 337 -10.93 -0.53 -16.12
C ASP A 337 -11.92 -1.29 -15.22
N ARG A 338 -12.40 -0.67 -14.13
CA ARG A 338 -13.30 -1.28 -13.15
C ARG A 338 -14.75 -0.89 -13.36
N ILE A 339 -15.34 -1.47 -14.41
CA ILE A 339 -16.76 -1.33 -14.77
C ILE A 339 -17.68 -1.77 -13.63
N ASP A 340 -17.29 -2.80 -12.89
CA ASP A 340 -18.01 -3.30 -11.72
C ASP A 340 -18.11 -2.27 -10.58
N ALA A 341 -17.14 -1.36 -10.44
CA ALA A 341 -17.24 -0.21 -9.52
C ALA A 341 -18.36 0.74 -9.93
N VAL A 342 -18.48 1.02 -11.23
CA VAL A 342 -19.53 1.88 -11.79
C VAL A 342 -20.91 1.22 -11.64
N GLN A 343 -21.01 -0.08 -11.92
CA GLN A 343 -22.23 -0.86 -11.71
C GLN A 343 -22.65 -0.82 -10.25
N ARG A 344 -21.71 -1.05 -9.33
CA ARG A 344 -21.99 -1.00 -7.90
C ARG A 344 -22.45 0.38 -7.44
N LEU A 345 -21.86 1.44 -7.96
CA LEU A 345 -22.30 2.81 -7.68
C LEU A 345 -23.75 3.03 -8.17
N LEU A 346 -24.09 2.58 -9.37
CA LEU A 346 -25.44 2.69 -9.93
C LEU A 346 -26.50 1.92 -9.13
N GLU A 347 -26.13 0.79 -8.51
CA GLU A 347 -27.00 0.02 -7.59
C GLU A 347 -27.31 0.79 -6.31
N LEU A 348 -26.36 1.57 -5.80
CA LEU A 348 -26.49 2.33 -4.55
C LEU A 348 -27.16 3.70 -4.75
N LEU A 349 -26.99 4.31 -5.92
CA LEU A 349 -27.61 5.61 -6.24
C LEU A 349 -29.14 5.50 -6.30
N PRO A 350 -29.89 6.52 -5.80
CA PRO A 350 -31.34 6.57 -5.93
C PRO A 350 -31.73 6.56 -7.42
N GLN A 351 -32.88 5.97 -7.74
CA GLN A 351 -33.32 5.80 -9.13
C GLN A 351 -33.49 7.14 -9.86
N ASP A 352 -33.88 8.17 -9.10
CA ASP A 352 -34.18 9.53 -9.53
C ASP A 352 -32.94 10.46 -9.53
N SER A 353 -31.75 9.91 -9.26
CA SER A 353 -30.51 10.70 -9.29
C SER A 353 -30.14 11.14 -10.69
N ILE A 354 -29.94 12.46 -10.87
CA ILE A 354 -29.46 13.06 -12.12
C ILE A 354 -28.09 12.50 -12.57
N HIS A 355 -27.31 11.96 -11.63
CA HIS A 355 -25.98 11.42 -11.90
C HIS A 355 -26.01 10.01 -12.50
N ARG A 356 -27.13 9.27 -12.40
CA ARG A 356 -27.24 7.93 -13.01
C ARG A 356 -26.95 7.95 -14.51
N ASN A 357 -27.50 8.92 -15.23
CA ASN A 357 -27.28 9.03 -16.69
C ASN A 357 -25.81 9.24 -17.05
N TYR A 358 -25.06 9.98 -16.22
CA TYR A 358 -23.63 10.19 -16.44
C TYR A 358 -22.86 8.87 -16.29
N PHE A 359 -23.08 8.15 -15.19
CA PHE A 359 -22.35 6.91 -14.90
C PHE A 359 -22.78 5.73 -15.80
N SER A 360 -24.03 5.66 -16.23
CA SER A 360 -24.48 4.63 -17.20
C SER A 360 -23.76 4.72 -18.54
N ASN A 361 -23.29 5.90 -18.95
CA ASN A 361 -22.54 6.08 -20.21
C ASN A 361 -21.06 5.65 -20.10
N LEU A 362 -20.58 5.31 -18.91
CA LEU A 362 -19.20 4.84 -18.67
C LEU A 362 -19.06 3.30 -18.75
N ILE A 363 -20.17 2.59 -18.93
CA ILE A 363 -20.28 1.14 -19.11
C ILE A 363 -20.69 0.89 -20.54
#